data_AF-A0A2N0NPH1-F1
#
_entry.id   AF-A0A2N0NPH1-F1
#
_cell.length_a   1.000
_cell.length_b   1.000
_cell.length_c   1.000
_cell.angle_alpha   90.00
_cell.angle_beta   90.00
_cell.angle_gamma   90.00
#
_symmetry.space_group_name_H-M   'P 1'
#
loop_
_entity.id
_entity.type
_entity.pdbx_description
1 polymer ?
#
loop_
_entity_poly.entity_id
_entity_poly.type
_entity_poly.pdbx_seq_one_letter_code
_entity_poly.pdbx_strand_id
1 'polypeptide(L)'
;INLLIGDILKINQIKSIVEVAKKTVNYFKSHVQAAAKLKRIQKENYSKEIALVLPVLTQWESHLTCFQSLQKSKTALEQALMD
;
A
#
# COMPACT_ATOMS: atom_id res chain seq x y z
N ILE A 1 24.10 3.95 -0.16
CA ILE A 1 22.92 3.07 -0.45
C ILE A 1 21.61 3.85 -0.35
N ASN A 2 21.27 4.50 0.78
CA ASN A 2 20.02 5.26 0.94
C ASN A 2 19.80 6.36 -0.12
N LEU A 3 20.83 7.13 -0.45
CA LEU A 3 20.76 8.18 -1.48
C LEU A 3 20.51 7.60 -2.88
N LEU A 4 21.24 6.53 -3.24
CA LEU A 4 21.07 5.81 -4.50
C LEU A 4 19.64 5.29 -4.67
N ILE A 5 19.08 4.66 -3.63
CA ILE A 5 17.70 4.16 -3.65
C ILE A 5 16.72 5.34 -3.77
N GLY A 6 16.96 6.44 -3.06
CA GLY A 6 16.16 7.66 -3.17
C GLY A 6 16.14 8.24 -4.58
N ASP A 7 17.27 8.19 -5.30
CA ASP A 7 17.34 8.62 -6.70
C ASP A 7 16.64 7.65 -7.66
N ILE A 8 16.71 6.34 -7.41
CA ILE A 8 15.92 5.34 -8.14
C ILE A 8 14.42 5.61 -7.98
N LEU A 9 13.96 5.92 -6.77
CA LEU A 9 12.55 6.25 -6.52
C LEU A 9 12.07 7.50 -7.29
N LYS A 10 12.97 8.38 -7.72
CA LYS A 10 12.65 9.57 -8.52
C LYS A 10 12.51 9.28 -10.02
N ILE A 11 12.95 8.11 -10.51
CA ILE A 11 12.75 7.70 -11.90
C ILE A 11 11.26 7.75 -12.21
N ASN A 12 10.87 8.40 -13.31
CA ASN A 12 9.47 8.73 -13.61
C ASN A 12 8.50 7.54 -13.52
N GLN A 13 8.91 6.38 -14.02
CA GLN A 13 8.12 5.14 -13.95
C GLN A 13 7.96 4.62 -12.51
N ILE A 14 9.01 4.71 -11.70
CA ILE A 14 8.97 4.28 -10.30
C ILE A 14 8.16 5.27 -9.47
N LYS A 15 8.32 6.57 -9.74
CA LYS A 15 7.53 7.64 -9.12
C LYS A 15 6.04 7.46 -9.40
N SER A 16 5.64 7.10 -10.62
CA SER A 16 4.22 6.86 -10.93
C SER A 16 3.67 5.65 -10.16
N ILE A 17 4.44 4.56 -10.03
CA ILE A 17 4.09 3.40 -9.22
C ILE A 17 3.92 3.79 -7.74
N VAL A 18 4.85 4.59 -7.19
CA VAL A 18 4.77 5.11 -5.82
C VAL A 18 3.50 5.92 -5.61
N GLU A 19 3.15 6.80 -6.55
CA GLU A 19 1.94 7.62 -6.46
C GLU A 19 0.66 6.79 -6.55
N VAL A 20 0.61 5.75 -7.39
CA VAL A 20 -0.52 4.80 -7.44
C VAL A 20 -0.66 4.08 -6.10
N ALA A 21 0.42 3.55 -5.55
CA ALA A 21 0.41 2.90 -4.25
C ALA A 21 -0.08 3.85 -3.14
N LYS A 22 0.40 5.10 -3.11
CA LYS A 22 -0.08 6.12 -2.18
C LYS A 22 -1.58 6.39 -2.32
N LYS A 23 -2.08 6.51 -3.55
CA LYS A 23 -3.51 6.71 -3.81
C LYS A 23 -4.35 5.53 -3.29
N THR A 24 -3.91 4.30 -3.52
CA THR A 24 -4.59 3.10 -3.01
C THR A 24 -4.63 3.10 -1.48
N VAL A 25 -3.50 3.31 -0.82
CA VAL A 25 -3.45 3.36 0.66
C VAL A 25 -4.34 4.50 1.19
N ASN A 26 -4.28 5.68 0.58
CA ASN A 26 -5.12 6.82 0.96
C ASN A 26 -6.61 6.55 0.79
N TYR A 27 -7.01 5.89 -0.29
CA TYR A 27 -8.42 5.52 -0.51
C TYR A 27 -8.98 4.73 0.67
N PHE A 28 -8.31 3.65 1.07
CA PHE A 28 -8.75 2.83 2.21
C PHE A 28 -8.62 3.54 3.55
N LYS A 29 -7.65 4.45 3.73
CA LYS A 29 -7.55 5.24 4.96
C LYS A 29 -8.67 6.28 5.10
N SER A 30 -9.07 6.89 3.99
CA SER A 30 -10.09 7.95 3.99
C SER A 30 -11.53 7.44 3.97
N HIS A 31 -11.76 6.20 3.52
CA HIS A 31 -13.11 5.63 3.40
C HIS A 31 -13.31 4.53 4.44
N VAL A 32 -14.02 4.85 5.53
CA VAL A 32 -14.27 3.93 6.66
C VAL A 32 -14.93 2.63 6.20
N GLN A 33 -15.88 2.70 5.27
CA GLN A 33 -16.56 1.52 4.72
C GLN A 33 -15.62 0.62 3.92
N ALA A 34 -14.79 1.19 3.04
CA ALA A 34 -13.80 0.44 2.28
C ALA A 34 -12.74 -0.19 3.22
N ALA A 35 -12.32 0.53 4.25
CA ALA A 35 -11.42 0.01 5.28
C ALA A 35 -12.02 -1.20 6.01
N ALA A 36 -13.29 -1.09 6.44
CA ALA A 36 -13.99 -2.17 7.13
C ALA A 36 -14.16 -3.41 6.23
N LYS A 37 -14.52 -3.21 4.96
CA LYS A 37 -14.60 -4.28 3.94
C LYS A 37 -13.25 -4.99 3.80
N LEU A 38 -12.17 -4.22 3.62
CA LEU A 38 -10.82 -4.78 3.49
C LEU A 38 -10.42 -5.57 4.74
N LYS A 39 -10.69 -5.05 5.95
CA LYS A 39 -10.40 -5.77 7.21
C LYS A 39 -11.17 -7.08 7.31
N ARG A 40 -12.43 -7.11 6.88
CA ARG A 40 -13.24 -8.33 6.87
C ARG A 40 -12.61 -9.37 5.95
N ILE A 41 -12.32 -8.98 4.71
CA ILE A 41 -11.70 -9.86 3.70
C ILE A 41 -10.32 -10.35 4.15
N GLN A 42 -9.51 -9.49 4.79
CA GLN A 42 -8.21 -9.90 5.35
C GLN A 42 -8.36 -10.94 6.47
N LYS A 43 -9.36 -10.81 7.35
CA LYS A 43 -9.64 -11.82 8.37
C LYS A 43 -10.10 -13.14 7.77
N GLU A 44 -10.91 -13.10 6.72
CA GLU A 44 -11.38 -14.29 6.00
C GLU A 44 -10.23 -15.02 5.29
N ASN A 45 -9.37 -14.28 4.56
CA ASN A 45 -8.30 -14.88 3.74
C ASN A 45 -7.03 -15.23 4.52
N TYR A 46 -6.68 -14.45 5.55
CA TYR A 46 -5.36 -14.54 6.20
C TYR A 46 -5.44 -14.78 7.71
N SER A 47 -6.63 -14.78 8.31
CA SER A 47 -6.84 -14.83 9.76
C SER A 47 -6.12 -13.73 10.54
N LYS A 48 -5.71 -12.64 9.88
CA LYS A 48 -5.01 -11.51 10.48
C LYS A 48 -5.33 -10.21 9.74
N GLU A 49 -5.24 -9.10 10.45
CA GLU A 49 -5.33 -7.77 9.86
C GLU A 49 -3.96 -7.32 9.37
N ILE A 50 -3.90 -6.76 8.15
CA ILE A 50 -2.67 -6.21 7.58
C ILE A 50 -2.89 -4.71 7.39
N ALA A 51 -2.24 -3.91 8.23
CA ALA A 51 -2.34 -2.46 8.14
C ALA A 51 -1.67 -1.94 6.86
N LEU A 52 -2.39 -1.13 6.09
CA LEU A 52 -1.82 -0.40 4.96
C LEU A 52 -1.01 0.81 5.47
N VAL A 53 0.25 0.87 5.06
CA VAL A 53 1.20 1.89 5.53
C VAL A 53 1.40 2.96 4.45
N LEU A 54 1.29 4.23 4.84
CA LEU A 54 1.57 5.33 3.94
C LEU A 54 3.09 5.57 3.89
N PRO A 55 3.71 5.69 2.71
CA PRO A 55 5.13 6.00 2.63
C PRO A 55 5.38 7.46 3.04
N VAL A 56 6.47 7.66 3.78
CA VAL A 56 6.98 8.98 4.19
C VAL A 56 8.07 9.40 3.20
N LEU A 57 7.96 10.64 2.71
CA LEU A 57 8.77 11.18 1.61
C LEU A 57 10.30 11.09 1.77
N THR A 58 10.80 11.01 3.00
CA THR A 58 12.23 11.15 3.31
C THR A 58 12.97 9.83 3.53
N GLN A 59 12.29 8.68 3.55
CA GLN A 59 12.92 7.40 3.87
C GLN A 59 12.44 6.31 2.92
N TRP A 60 13.36 5.79 2.09
CA TRP A 60 13.07 4.72 1.12
C TRP A 60 12.46 3.47 1.77
N GLU A 61 12.81 3.20 3.02
CA GLU A 61 12.29 2.08 3.82
C GLU A 61 10.77 2.18 4.05
N SER A 62 10.23 3.40 4.12
CA SER A 62 8.79 3.60 4.23
C SER A 62 8.06 3.29 2.91
N HIS A 63 8.70 3.56 1.77
CA HIS A 63 8.22 3.13 0.45
C HIS A 63 8.20 1.61 0.35
N LEU A 64 9.28 0.95 0.80
CA LEU A 64 9.34 -0.51 0.86
C LEU A 64 8.23 -1.09 1.75
N THR A 65 8.04 -0.54 2.95
CA THR A 65 7.01 -0.98 3.90
C THR A 65 5.60 -0.81 3.32
N CYS A 66 5.34 0.32 2.65
CA CYS A 66 4.10 0.56 1.91
C CYS A 66 3.87 -0.56 0.88
N PHE A 67 4.84 -0.79 -0.01
CA PHE A 67 4.72 -1.81 -1.05
C PHE A 67 4.55 -3.22 -0.49
N GLN A 68 5.26 -3.57 0.58
CA GLN A 68 5.09 -4.85 1.27
C GLN A 68 3.70 -5.00 1.88
N SER A 69 3.12 -3.94 2.46
CA SER A 69 1.76 -3.99 3.02
C SER A 69 0.70 -4.24 1.94
N LEU A 70 0.87 -3.60 0.78
CA LEU A 70 0.02 -3.81 -0.40
C LEU A 70 0.19 -5.22 -0.96
N GLN A 71 1.42 -5.69 -1.14
CA GLN A 71 1.70 -7.03 -1.65
C GLN A 71 1.14 -8.13 -0.76
N LYS A 72 1.33 -8.02 0.56
CA LYS A 72 0.77 -8.98 1.54
C LYS A 72 -0.76 -8.97 1.57
N SER A 73 -1.37 -7.85 1.17
CA SER A 73 -2.83 -7.69 1.11
C SER A 73 -3.40 -7.89 -0.29
N LYS A 74 -2.60 -8.31 -1.29
CA LYS A 74 -2.96 -8.33 -2.71
C LYS A 74 -4.35 -8.93 -2.98
N THR A 75 -4.58 -10.18 -2.59
CA THR A 75 -5.84 -10.88 -2.85
C THR A 75 -7.04 -10.20 -2.19
N ALA A 76 -6.83 -9.63 -0.99
CA ALA A 76 -7.89 -8.91 -0.28
C ALA A 76 -8.19 -7.54 -0.93
N LEU A 77 -7.17 -6.86 -1.46
CA LEU A 77 -7.34 -5.59 -2.18
C LEU A 77 -8.07 -5.82 -3.51
N GLU A 78 -7.69 -6.86 -4.25
CA GLU A 78 -8.35 -7.26 -5.50
C GLU A 78 -9.84 -7.54 -5.27
N GLN A 79 -10.18 -8.33 -4.25
CA GLN A 79 -11.58 -8.60 -3.88
C GLN A 79 -12.32 -7.35 -3.38
N ALA A 80 -11.67 -6.50 -2.58
CA ALA A 80 -12.29 -5.29 -2.07
C ALA A 80 -12.65 -4.28 -3.18
N LEU A 81 -11.92 -4.29 -4.30
CA LEU A 81 -12.06 -3.35 -5.42
C LEU A 81 -12.91 -3.88 -6.59
N MET A 82 -13.09 -5.19 -6.73
CA MET A 82 -13.88 -5.80 -7.80
C MET A 82 -15.38 -5.98 -7.49
N ASP A 83 -15.75 -5.88 -6.21
CA ASP A 83 -17.13 -5.85 -5.70
C ASP A 83 -17.64 -4.40 -5.53
#